data_AF-A0A948M214-F1
#
_entry.id   AF-A0A948M214-F1
#
_cell.length_a   1.000
_cell.length_b   1.000
_cell.length_c   1.000
_cell.angle_alpha   90.00
_cell.angle_beta   90.00
_cell.angle_gamma   90.00
#
_symmetry.space_group_name_H-M   'P 1'
#
loop_
_entity.id
_entity.type
_entity.pdbx_description
1 polymer ?
#
loop_
_entity_poly.entity_id
_entity_poly.type
_entity_poly.pdbx_seq_one_letter_code
_entity_poly.pdbx_strand_id
1 'polypeptide(L)'
;MPAMLSLVNQKIRKDQRILFRVLPFIFVIMTLKLGLHYMDLELLSINAIFSGLIGANVFLMGFLLSGVLADYRESERIPGEVAATLTTIADEFQITHQRNPTRQTANALNHIRDLANNIHTWLHKKERSSVVMEKITRLNHDFFALEPITQVNAITRLKQEQSALRKLIIRIHTIRETNFISSGYYIAQSTTILLILGLTLARIEPFYESLFFVFIVSYLLLFLLFLIRDLDNPFGYYEVGSSEDVSLKPLDDALMDLVKRASDGQALLDGDIFSMQSS
;
A
#
# COMPACT_ATOMS: atom_id res chain seq x y z
N MET A 1 10.77 -0.31 -26.07
CA MET A 1 9.44 -0.92 -26.34
C MET A 1 9.16 -2.24 -25.59
N PRO A 2 10.07 -3.21 -25.43
CA PRO A 2 9.74 -4.47 -24.73
C PRO A 2 9.52 -4.33 -23.22
N ALA A 3 10.21 -3.41 -22.55
CA ALA A 3 10.05 -3.16 -21.10
C ALA A 3 8.69 -2.55 -20.72
N MET A 4 8.07 -1.76 -21.60
CA MET A 4 6.77 -1.16 -21.34
C MET A 4 5.65 -2.20 -21.47
N LEU A 5 5.79 -3.14 -22.42
CA LEU A 5 4.87 -4.28 -22.58
C LEU A 5 4.97 -5.27 -21.41
N SER A 6 6.17 -5.54 -20.89
CA SER A 6 6.32 -6.42 -19.72
C SER A 6 5.73 -5.82 -18.45
N LEU A 7 5.88 -4.52 -18.23
CA LEU A 7 5.29 -3.82 -17.08
C LEU A 7 3.75 -3.77 -17.16
N VAL A 8 3.19 -3.51 -18.35
CA VAL A 8 1.74 -3.53 -18.57
C VAL A 8 1.18 -4.94 -18.37
N ASN A 9 1.83 -5.97 -18.92
CA ASN A 9 1.39 -7.36 -18.77
C ASN A 9 1.54 -7.89 -17.33
N GLN A 10 2.54 -7.39 -16.58
CA GLN A 10 2.73 -7.72 -15.16
C GLN A 10 1.68 -7.04 -14.27
N LYS A 11 1.29 -5.79 -14.60
CA LYS A 11 0.23 -5.06 -13.91
C LYS A 11 -1.14 -5.70 -14.13
N ILE A 12 -1.52 -5.97 -15.39
CA ILE A 12 -2.79 -6.65 -15.73
C ILE A 12 -2.90 -8.04 -15.06
N ARG A 13 -1.79 -8.77 -14.94
CA ARG A 13 -1.74 -10.08 -14.24
C ARG A 13 -1.86 -9.98 -12.72
N LYS A 14 -1.68 -8.79 -12.12
CA LYS A 14 -1.84 -8.58 -10.68
C LYS A 14 -3.30 -8.23 -10.37
N ASP A 15 -3.89 -7.31 -11.12
CA ASP A 15 -5.28 -6.84 -10.99
C ASP A 15 -6.31 -7.99 -11.18
N GLN A 16 -5.99 -9.00 -12.00
CA GLN A 16 -6.86 -10.16 -12.22
C GLN A 16 -6.68 -11.29 -11.20
N ARG A 17 -5.74 -11.20 -10.25
CA ARG A 17 -5.45 -12.31 -9.32
C ARG A 17 -6.63 -12.65 -8.45
N ILE A 18 -7.35 -11.65 -7.97
CA ILE A 18 -8.52 -11.85 -7.09
C ILE A 18 -9.58 -12.67 -7.84
N LEU A 19 -9.83 -12.35 -9.13
CA LEU A 19 -10.75 -13.11 -9.99
C LEU A 19 -10.36 -14.58 -10.03
N PHE A 20 -9.10 -14.90 -10.36
CA PHE A 20 -8.63 -16.28 -10.42
C PHE A 20 -8.57 -16.99 -9.07
N ARG A 21 -8.38 -16.24 -7.97
CA ARG A 21 -8.32 -16.79 -6.60
C ARG A 21 -9.68 -17.24 -6.10
N VAL A 22 -10.77 -16.62 -6.58
CA VAL A 22 -12.15 -16.97 -6.20
C VAL A 22 -12.66 -18.21 -6.95
N LEU A 23 -12.24 -18.42 -8.20
CA LEU A 23 -12.67 -19.54 -9.04
C LEU A 23 -12.59 -20.94 -8.39
N PRO A 24 -11.50 -21.36 -7.71
CA PRO A 24 -11.45 -22.68 -7.09
C PRO A 24 -12.51 -22.86 -5.99
N PHE A 25 -12.82 -21.82 -5.22
CA PHE A 25 -13.88 -21.87 -4.21
C PHE A 25 -15.26 -22.02 -4.87
N ILE A 26 -15.49 -21.30 -5.97
CA ILE A 26 -16.72 -21.43 -6.75
C ILE A 26 -16.86 -22.82 -7.32
N PHE A 27 -15.78 -23.40 -7.88
CA PHE A 27 -15.80 -24.76 -8.38
C PHE A 27 -16.19 -25.77 -7.30
N VAL A 28 -15.67 -25.62 -6.08
CA VAL A 28 -16.05 -26.47 -4.93
C VAL A 28 -17.51 -26.32 -4.57
N ILE A 29 -18.02 -25.08 -4.48
CA ILE A 29 -19.42 -24.79 -4.14
C ILE A 29 -20.37 -25.38 -5.21
N MET A 30 -20.03 -25.20 -6.49
CA MET A 30 -20.82 -25.73 -7.60
C MET A 30 -20.82 -27.26 -7.60
N THR A 31 -19.67 -27.89 -7.36
CA THR A 31 -19.56 -29.35 -7.21
C THR A 31 -20.42 -29.85 -6.04
N LEU A 32 -20.39 -29.14 -4.91
CA LEU A 32 -21.21 -29.46 -3.75
C LEU A 32 -22.71 -29.37 -4.06
N LYS A 33 -23.14 -28.31 -4.75
CA LYS A 33 -24.54 -28.13 -5.19
C LYS A 33 -25.00 -29.28 -6.09
N LEU A 34 -24.18 -29.67 -7.07
CA LEU A 34 -24.47 -30.81 -7.94
C LEU A 34 -24.59 -32.12 -7.17
N GLY A 35 -23.68 -32.37 -6.23
CA GLY A 35 -23.72 -33.56 -5.38
C GLY A 35 -24.97 -33.63 -4.50
N LEU A 36 -25.36 -32.51 -3.89
CA LEU A 36 -26.58 -32.43 -3.07
C LEU A 36 -27.85 -32.66 -3.90
N HIS A 37 -27.90 -32.12 -5.12
CA HIS A 37 -29.01 -32.34 -6.02
C HIS A 37 -29.12 -33.81 -6.44
N TYR A 38 -28.00 -34.45 -6.78
CA TYR A 38 -27.98 -35.88 -7.12
C TYR A 38 -28.44 -36.78 -5.97
N MET A 39 -28.21 -36.36 -4.72
CA MET A 39 -28.64 -37.09 -3.52
C MET A 39 -30.05 -36.69 -3.02
N ASP A 40 -30.76 -35.80 -3.73
CA ASP A 40 -32.04 -35.21 -3.30
C ASP A 40 -31.99 -34.54 -1.90
N LEU A 41 -30.80 -34.08 -1.48
CA LEU A 41 -30.54 -33.47 -0.16
C LEU A 41 -30.79 -31.95 -0.12
N GLU A 42 -31.70 -31.46 -0.96
CA GLU A 42 -32.12 -30.04 -0.98
C GLU A 42 -33.24 -29.82 0.04
N LEU A 43 -32.84 -29.58 1.29
CA LEU A 43 -33.71 -29.53 2.47
C LEU A 43 -34.41 -28.19 2.68
N LEU A 44 -33.89 -27.10 2.10
CA LEU A 44 -34.41 -25.74 2.33
C LEU A 44 -35.27 -25.27 1.16
N SER A 45 -36.39 -24.61 1.42
CA SER A 45 -37.15 -23.89 0.39
C SER A 45 -36.72 -22.43 0.35
N ILE A 46 -36.69 -21.84 -0.85
CA ILE A 46 -36.50 -20.39 -0.97
C ILE A 46 -37.75 -19.67 -0.47
N ASN A 47 -37.52 -18.61 0.32
CA ASN A 47 -38.52 -17.66 0.74
C ASN A 47 -37.90 -16.26 0.78
N ALA A 48 -38.71 -15.25 1.14
CA ALA A 48 -38.27 -13.86 1.20
C ALA A 48 -37.12 -13.58 2.20
N ILE A 49 -36.83 -14.50 3.13
CA ILE A 49 -35.72 -14.37 4.07
C ILE A 49 -34.38 -14.47 3.32
N PHE A 50 -34.29 -15.30 2.27
CA PHE A 50 -33.07 -15.42 1.47
C PHE A 50 -32.72 -14.10 0.76
N SER A 51 -33.69 -13.45 0.11
CA SER A 51 -33.45 -12.17 -0.56
C SER A 51 -33.07 -11.08 0.45
N GLY A 52 -33.72 -11.06 1.62
CA GLY A 52 -33.36 -10.17 2.72
C GLY A 52 -31.94 -10.41 3.25
N LEU A 53 -31.53 -11.67 3.40
CA LEU A 53 -30.20 -12.04 3.89
C LEU A 53 -29.10 -11.68 2.87
N ILE A 54 -29.35 -11.90 1.57
CA ILE A 54 -28.45 -11.46 0.49
C ILE A 54 -28.28 -9.94 0.54
N GLY A 55 -29.39 -9.19 0.62
CA GLY A 55 -29.35 -7.73 0.72
C GLY A 55 -28.57 -7.23 1.94
N ALA A 56 -28.83 -7.82 3.12
CA ALA A 56 -28.11 -7.49 4.35
C ALA A 56 -26.60 -7.79 4.25
N ASN A 57 -26.22 -8.91 3.63
CA ASN A 57 -24.82 -9.29 3.48
C ASN A 57 -24.09 -8.38 2.47
N VAL A 58 -24.73 -8.05 1.35
CA VAL A 58 -24.17 -7.09 0.38
C VAL A 58 -24.03 -5.69 0.99
N PHE A 59 -25.01 -5.25 1.79
CA PHE A 59 -24.92 -3.99 2.53
C PHE A 59 -23.74 -3.98 3.52
N LEU A 60 -23.57 -5.05 4.31
CA LEU A 60 -22.44 -5.20 5.22
C LEU A 60 -21.10 -5.15 4.48
N MET A 61 -20.98 -5.88 3.37
CA MET A 61 -19.78 -5.85 2.52
C MET A 61 -19.52 -4.45 1.97
N GLY A 62 -20.56 -3.74 1.52
CA GLY A 62 -20.44 -2.36 1.05
C GLY A 62 -19.95 -1.40 2.14
N PHE A 63 -20.42 -1.56 3.37
CA PHE A 63 -19.95 -0.79 4.52
C PHE A 63 -18.46 -1.03 4.82
N LEU A 64 -18.04 -2.30 4.85
CA LEU A 64 -16.63 -2.66 5.06
C LEU A 64 -15.74 -2.14 3.91
N LEU A 65 -16.21 -2.31 2.66
CA LEU A 65 -15.51 -1.82 1.47
C LEU A 65 -15.32 -0.31 1.52
N SER A 66 -16.34 0.45 1.91
CA SER A 66 -16.23 1.91 2.05
C SER A 66 -15.18 2.32 3.08
N GLY A 67 -15.03 1.52 4.13
CA GLY A 67 -14.01 1.69 5.16
C GLY A 67 -12.60 1.55 4.62
N VAL A 68 -12.27 0.37 4.08
CA VAL A 68 -10.94 0.09 3.51
C VAL A 68 -10.60 1.02 2.34
N LEU A 69 -11.60 1.45 1.54
CA LEU A 69 -11.39 2.41 0.46
C LEU A 69 -10.99 3.81 0.92
N ALA A 70 -11.34 4.20 2.15
CA ALA A 70 -10.89 5.48 2.71
C ALA A 70 -9.40 5.40 3.04
N ASP A 71 -8.98 4.34 3.72
CA ASP A 71 -7.58 4.10 4.08
C ASP A 71 -6.70 3.86 2.84
N TYR A 72 -7.24 3.16 1.83
CA TYR A 72 -6.58 2.98 0.53
C TYR A 72 -6.34 4.32 -0.18
N ARG A 73 -7.37 5.18 -0.30
CA ARG A 73 -7.25 6.50 -0.93
C ARG A 73 -6.30 7.44 -0.20
N GLU A 74 -6.26 7.33 1.13
CA GLU A 74 -5.26 8.03 1.92
C GLU A 74 -3.86 7.51 1.59
N SER A 75 -3.69 6.19 1.55
CA SER A 75 -2.43 5.52 1.25
C SER A 75 -1.88 5.83 -0.14
N GLU A 76 -2.74 6.04 -1.16
CA GLU A 76 -2.32 6.47 -2.50
C GLU A 76 -1.60 7.83 -2.49
N ARG A 77 -1.93 8.72 -1.55
CA ARG A 77 -1.34 10.06 -1.46
C ARG A 77 0.01 10.05 -0.75
N ILE A 78 0.16 9.15 0.22
CA ILE A 78 1.31 9.15 1.14
C ILE A 78 2.67 9.03 0.42
N PRO A 79 2.90 8.14 -0.56
CA PRO A 79 4.18 8.07 -1.28
C PRO A 79 4.57 9.40 -1.92
N GLY A 80 3.60 10.15 -2.45
CA GLY A 80 3.82 11.49 -3.00
C GLY A 80 4.19 12.51 -1.92
N GLU A 81 3.53 12.47 -0.77
CA GLU A 81 3.85 13.35 0.37
C GLU A 81 5.25 13.04 0.95
N VAL A 82 5.61 11.77 1.10
CA VAL A 82 6.96 11.35 1.53
C VAL A 82 8.01 11.84 0.55
N ALA A 83 7.79 11.63 -0.75
CA ALA A 83 8.68 12.09 -1.81
C ALA A 83 8.88 13.61 -1.77
N ALA A 84 7.80 14.38 -1.65
CA ALA A 84 7.84 15.84 -1.59
C ALA A 84 8.62 16.34 -0.36
N THR A 85 8.36 15.78 0.82
CA THR A 85 9.08 16.14 2.05
C THR A 85 10.57 15.82 1.97
N LEU A 86 10.95 14.63 1.48
CA LEU A 86 12.36 14.26 1.30
C LEU A 86 13.06 15.18 0.29
N THR A 87 12.40 15.48 -0.82
CA THR A 87 12.93 16.39 -1.86
C THR A 87 13.11 17.80 -1.32
N THR A 88 12.16 18.30 -0.52
CA THR A 88 12.22 19.65 0.07
C THR A 88 13.38 19.76 1.06
N ILE A 89 13.62 18.73 1.88
CA ILE A 89 14.81 18.68 2.75
C ILE A 89 16.10 18.69 1.91
N ALA A 90 16.14 17.91 0.84
CA ALA A 90 17.29 17.85 -0.05
C ALA A 90 17.53 19.17 -0.81
N ASP A 91 16.48 19.89 -1.19
CA ASP A 91 16.58 21.23 -1.80
C ASP A 91 17.32 22.19 -0.88
N GLU A 92 16.96 22.23 0.42
CA GLU A 92 17.65 23.11 1.38
C GLU A 92 19.11 22.70 1.61
N PHE A 93 19.39 21.39 1.65
CA PHE A 93 20.75 20.89 1.75
C PHE A 93 21.58 21.24 0.50
N GLN A 94 20.99 21.11 -0.69
CA GLN A 94 21.64 21.43 -1.96
C GLN A 94 21.88 22.93 -2.10
N ILE A 95 20.90 23.78 -1.76
CA ILE A 95 21.06 25.24 -1.78
C ILE A 95 22.20 25.66 -0.84
N THR A 96 22.25 25.06 0.36
CA THR A 96 23.33 25.32 1.33
C THR A 96 24.68 24.83 0.79
N HIS A 97 24.72 23.65 0.16
CA HIS A 97 25.93 23.10 -0.44
C HIS A 97 26.47 23.95 -1.59
N GLN A 98 25.61 24.41 -2.50
CA GLN A 98 26.02 25.26 -3.63
C GLN A 98 26.54 26.62 -3.17
N ARG A 99 26.04 27.15 -2.05
CA ARG A 99 26.53 28.41 -1.47
C ARG A 99 27.84 28.24 -0.71
N ASN A 100 27.99 27.11 -0.01
CA ASN A 100 29.17 26.82 0.79
C ASN A 100 29.51 25.31 0.68
N PRO A 101 30.26 24.92 -0.36
CA PRO A 101 30.64 23.53 -0.59
C PRO A 101 31.58 23.07 0.52
N THR A 102 31.08 22.20 1.40
CA THR A 102 31.86 21.61 2.49
C THR A 102 31.55 20.11 2.57
N ARG A 103 32.45 19.36 3.22
CA ARG A 103 32.20 17.93 3.48
C ARG A 103 30.91 17.71 4.27
N GLN A 104 30.57 18.63 5.16
CA GLN A 104 29.36 18.61 5.97
C GLN A 104 28.10 18.73 5.10
N THR A 105 28.07 19.66 4.15
CA THR A 105 26.91 19.84 3.25
C THR A 105 26.75 18.67 2.28
N ALA A 106 27.85 18.07 1.79
CA ALA A 106 27.77 16.84 0.99
C ALA A 106 27.33 15.62 1.82
N ASN A 107 27.79 15.50 3.07
CA ASN A 107 27.34 14.44 3.98
C ASN A 107 25.83 14.53 4.25
N ALA A 108 25.27 15.73 4.38
CA ALA A 108 23.83 15.93 4.54
C ALA A 108 23.03 15.41 3.31
N LEU A 109 23.52 15.67 2.09
CA LEU A 109 22.92 15.12 0.86
C LEU A 109 22.99 13.58 0.80
N ASN A 110 24.11 13.00 1.23
CA ASN A 110 24.23 11.54 1.37
C ASN A 110 23.27 10.99 2.43
N HIS A 111 23.10 11.69 3.56
CA HIS A 111 22.25 11.24 4.65
C HIS A 111 20.76 11.25 4.27
N ILE A 112 20.28 12.27 3.54
CA ILE A 112 18.89 12.29 3.06
C ILE A 112 18.63 11.22 2.00
N ARG A 113 19.58 10.95 1.10
CA ARG A 113 19.53 9.82 0.16
C ARG A 113 19.42 8.49 0.91
N ASP A 114 20.26 8.29 1.92
CA ASP A 114 20.24 7.07 2.72
C ASP A 114 18.91 6.92 3.47
N LEU A 115 18.39 7.99 4.06
CA LEU A 115 17.09 7.99 4.70
C LEU A 115 15.98 7.58 3.72
N ALA A 116 15.95 8.14 2.51
CA ALA A 116 14.99 7.77 1.48
C ALA A 116 15.07 6.27 1.12
N ASN A 117 16.28 5.74 0.94
CA ASN A 117 16.49 4.32 0.65
C ASN A 117 16.04 3.40 1.81
N ASN A 118 16.26 3.84 3.06
CA ASN A 118 15.81 3.10 4.25
C ASN A 118 14.27 3.13 4.35
N ILE A 119 13.61 4.25 4.07
CA ILE A 119 12.15 4.32 4.00
C ILE A 119 11.60 3.38 2.91
N HIS A 120 12.20 3.38 1.72
CA HIS A 120 11.83 2.46 0.64
C HIS A 120 11.99 0.98 1.06
N THR A 121 13.08 0.66 1.75
CA THR A 121 13.37 -0.69 2.28
C THR A 121 12.39 -1.10 3.38
N TRP A 122 12.02 -0.15 4.25
CA TRP A 122 11.03 -0.33 5.31
C TRP A 122 9.60 -0.55 4.80
N LEU A 123 9.22 0.08 3.68
CA LEU A 123 7.94 -0.17 3.02
C LEU A 123 7.82 -1.65 2.60
N HIS A 124 8.93 -2.29 2.24
CA HIS A 124 9.01 -3.72 1.93
C HIS A 124 9.16 -4.62 3.17
N LYS A 125 8.89 -4.12 4.39
CA LYS A 125 9.09 -4.80 5.69
C LYS A 125 10.49 -5.40 5.93
N LYS A 126 11.51 -4.87 5.25
CA LYS A 126 12.92 -5.29 5.46
C LYS A 126 13.61 -4.55 6.61
N GLU A 127 12.97 -3.51 7.16
CA GLU A 127 13.41 -2.76 8.34
C GLU A 127 12.26 -2.53 9.32
N ARG A 128 12.59 -2.18 10.57
CA ARG A 128 11.62 -1.84 11.62
C ARG A 128 11.32 -0.34 11.61
N SER A 129 10.08 0.04 11.95
CA SER A 129 9.67 1.45 12.03
C SER A 129 10.51 2.25 13.03
N SER A 130 10.99 1.63 14.12
CA SER A 130 11.87 2.26 15.09
C SER A 130 13.21 2.70 14.49
N VAL A 131 13.77 1.92 13.57
CA VAL A 131 15.04 2.22 12.88
C VAL A 131 14.87 3.42 11.95
N VAL A 132 13.77 3.48 11.21
CA VAL A 132 13.44 4.63 10.35
C VAL A 132 13.26 5.90 11.20
N MET A 133 12.52 5.81 12.31
CA MET A 133 12.31 6.94 13.23
C MET A 133 13.62 7.45 13.86
N GLU A 134 14.54 6.54 14.17
CA GLU A 134 15.89 6.89 14.62
C GLU A 134 16.66 7.64 13.54
N LYS A 135 16.67 7.15 12.29
CA LYS A 135 17.32 7.81 11.15
C LYS A 135 16.72 9.20 10.87
N ILE A 136 15.41 9.36 10.96
CA ILE A 136 14.76 10.68 10.87
C ILE A 136 15.26 11.61 11.99
N THR A 137 15.45 11.07 13.20
CA THR A 137 15.95 11.85 14.34
C THR A 137 17.41 12.27 14.16
N ARG A 138 18.23 11.45 13.49
CA ARG A 138 19.63 11.77 13.18
C ARG A 138 19.77 13.00 12.26
N LEU A 139 18.75 13.39 11.50
CA LEU A 139 18.75 14.67 10.75
C LEU A 139 19.00 15.89 11.63
N ASN A 140 18.71 15.81 12.93
CA ASN A 140 19.04 16.89 13.87
C ASN A 140 20.54 17.21 13.90
N HIS A 141 21.40 16.23 13.65
CA HIS A 141 22.85 16.44 13.59
C HIS A 141 23.22 17.30 12.38
N ASP A 142 22.63 17.03 11.21
CA ASP A 142 22.84 17.85 10.01
C ASP A 142 22.27 19.25 10.22
N PHE A 143 21.08 19.37 10.82
CA PHE A 143 20.48 20.68 11.09
C PHE A 143 21.37 21.54 11.99
N PHE A 144 21.97 20.94 13.03
CA PHE A 144 22.91 21.64 13.89
C PHE A 144 24.21 22.02 13.15
N ALA A 145 24.76 21.12 12.34
CA ALA A 145 25.99 21.39 11.59
C ALA A 145 25.81 22.47 10.50
N LEU A 146 24.63 22.55 9.92
CA LEU A 146 24.31 23.49 8.84
C LEU A 146 23.78 24.85 9.33
N GLU A 147 23.35 24.94 10.60
CA GLU A 147 22.80 26.17 11.20
C GLU A 147 23.66 27.43 10.98
N PRO A 148 25.00 27.40 11.16
CA PRO A 148 25.83 28.59 11.00
C PRO A 148 25.98 29.07 9.55
N ILE A 149 25.71 28.20 8.58
CA ILE A 149 25.99 28.42 7.14
C ILE A 149 24.72 28.47 6.30
N THR A 150 23.55 28.33 6.92
CA THR A 150 22.25 28.36 6.24
C THR A 150 21.51 29.67 6.51
N GLN A 151 20.35 29.84 5.87
CA GLN A 151 19.50 31.01 6.07
C GLN A 151 18.77 30.95 7.41
N VAL A 152 18.49 32.11 8.01
CA VAL A 152 17.85 32.25 9.35
C VAL A 152 16.60 31.38 9.53
N ASN A 153 15.80 31.18 8.48
CA ASN A 153 14.54 30.41 8.52
C ASN A 153 14.65 28.98 7.98
N ALA A 154 15.80 28.56 7.46
CA ALA A 154 15.97 27.25 6.83
C ALA A 154 15.81 26.11 7.85
N ILE A 155 16.42 26.23 9.04
CA ILE A 155 16.32 25.23 10.11
C ILE A 155 14.87 25.02 10.57
N THR A 156 14.08 26.10 10.67
CA THR A 156 12.66 26.00 11.05
C THR A 156 11.86 25.23 10.00
N ARG A 157 12.07 25.51 8.71
CA ARG A 157 11.44 24.77 7.60
C ARG A 157 11.85 23.29 7.59
N LEU A 158 13.15 23.02 7.75
CA LEU A 158 13.69 21.66 7.85
C LEU A 158 13.06 20.86 9.00
N LYS A 159 12.87 21.49 10.18
CA LYS A 159 12.20 20.86 11.32
C LYS A 159 10.70 20.61 11.07
N GLN A 160 10.03 21.49 10.32
CA GLN A 160 8.63 21.27 9.92
C GLN A 160 8.51 20.07 8.98
N GLU A 161 9.38 19.96 7.98
CA GLU A 161 9.44 18.80 7.07
C GLU A 161 9.81 17.51 7.81
N GLN A 162 10.76 17.56 8.75
CA GLN A 162 11.08 16.41 9.60
C GLN A 162 9.86 15.95 10.42
N SER A 163 9.07 16.89 10.95
CA SER A 163 7.83 16.59 11.67
C SER A 163 6.75 15.99 10.75
N ALA A 164 6.61 16.53 9.53
CA ALA A 164 5.73 15.97 8.50
C ALA A 164 6.12 14.52 8.18
N LEU A 165 7.41 14.26 7.94
CA LEU A 165 7.93 12.92 7.67
C LEU A 165 7.61 11.94 8.81
N ARG A 166 7.82 12.34 10.08
CA ARG A 166 7.46 11.49 11.24
C ARG A 166 5.98 11.12 11.24
N LYS A 167 5.09 12.09 10.99
CA LYS A 167 3.64 11.84 10.93
C LYS A 167 3.29 10.86 9.80
N LEU A 168 3.92 11.00 8.63
CA LEU A 168 3.73 10.08 7.51
C LEU A 168 4.18 8.65 7.84
N ILE A 169 5.37 8.48 8.44
CA ILE A 169 5.87 7.16 8.84
C ILE A 169 4.95 6.50 9.89
N ILE A 170 4.50 7.26 10.89
CA ILE A 170 3.56 6.75 11.91
C ILE A 170 2.25 6.35 11.25
N ARG A 171 1.72 7.16 10.34
CA ARG A 171 0.46 6.90 9.63
C ARG A 171 0.53 5.62 8.79
N ILE A 172 1.58 5.46 7.97
CA ILE A 172 1.81 4.21 7.22
C ILE A 172 1.92 3.02 8.18
N HIS A 173 2.66 3.18 9.30
CA HIS A 173 2.79 2.12 10.28
C HIS A 173 1.43 1.71 10.87
N THR A 174 0.60 2.69 11.26
CA THR A 174 -0.74 2.40 11.78
C THR A 174 -1.57 1.67 10.72
N ILE A 175 -1.71 2.22 9.50
CA ILE A 175 -2.49 1.61 8.42
C ILE A 175 -2.05 0.15 8.17
N ARG A 176 -0.75 -0.10 8.12
CA ARG A 176 -0.21 -1.45 7.86
C ARG A 176 -0.45 -2.45 9.00
N GLU A 177 -0.48 -2.00 10.25
CA GLU A 177 -0.57 -2.89 11.42
C GLU A 177 -1.98 -2.94 12.04
N THR A 178 -2.90 -2.07 11.64
CA THR A 178 -4.29 -2.08 12.10
C THR A 178 -5.24 -2.50 10.99
N ASN A 179 -5.92 -3.64 11.17
CA ASN A 179 -6.98 -4.06 10.25
C ASN A 179 -8.23 -3.21 10.47
N PHE A 180 -8.99 -2.95 9.39
CA PHE A 180 -10.28 -2.28 9.44
C PHE A 180 -11.31 -3.17 10.16
N ILE A 181 -11.38 -3.08 11.50
CA ILE A 181 -12.35 -3.79 12.35
C ILE A 181 -12.30 -5.32 12.18
N SER A 182 -11.38 -5.99 12.87
CA SER A 182 -11.25 -7.46 12.85
C SER A 182 -12.58 -8.20 13.06
N SER A 183 -13.44 -7.71 13.96
CA SER A 183 -14.78 -8.27 14.20
C SER A 183 -15.71 -8.16 12.98
N GLY A 184 -15.59 -7.10 12.19
CA GLY A 184 -16.37 -6.89 10.96
C GLY A 184 -16.06 -7.95 9.92
N TYR A 185 -14.78 -8.29 9.73
CA TYR A 185 -14.37 -9.39 8.86
C TYR A 185 -14.90 -10.75 9.33
N TYR A 186 -14.87 -11.03 10.64
CA TYR A 186 -15.42 -12.28 11.17
C TYR A 186 -16.92 -12.39 10.89
N ILE A 187 -17.67 -11.30 11.11
CA ILE A 187 -19.12 -11.29 10.81
C ILE A 187 -19.33 -11.48 9.31
N ALA A 188 -18.71 -10.68 8.45
CA ALA A 188 -18.86 -10.78 7.00
C ALA A 188 -18.48 -12.15 6.42
N GLN A 189 -17.41 -12.77 6.95
CA GLN A 189 -17.01 -14.11 6.56
C GLN A 189 -18.05 -15.15 7.01
N SER A 190 -18.49 -15.09 8.27
CA SER A 190 -19.45 -16.05 8.81
C SER A 190 -20.82 -15.96 8.11
N THR A 191 -21.35 -14.75 7.89
CA THR A 191 -22.62 -14.54 7.18
C THR A 191 -22.54 -14.99 5.73
N THR A 192 -21.40 -14.76 5.06
CA THR A 192 -21.16 -15.25 3.70
C THR A 192 -21.14 -16.76 3.63
N ILE A 193 -20.45 -17.44 4.55
CA ILE A 193 -20.41 -18.90 4.61
C ILE A 193 -21.82 -19.47 4.85
N LEU A 194 -22.55 -18.93 5.82
CA LEU A 194 -23.91 -19.37 6.13
C LEU A 194 -24.86 -19.18 4.95
N LEU A 195 -24.75 -18.05 4.26
CA LEU A 195 -25.58 -17.74 3.09
C LEU A 195 -25.27 -18.68 1.91
N ILE A 196 -23.98 -18.90 1.60
CA ILE A 196 -23.56 -19.84 0.55
C ILE A 196 -24.05 -21.25 0.88
N LEU A 197 -23.90 -21.69 2.13
CA LEU A 197 -24.39 -23.00 2.57
C LEU A 197 -25.91 -23.10 2.44
N GLY A 198 -26.64 -22.07 2.88
CA GLY A 198 -28.09 -21.99 2.75
C GLY A 198 -28.56 -22.07 1.30
N LEU A 199 -27.91 -21.32 0.39
CA LEU A 199 -28.23 -21.36 -1.04
C LEU A 199 -27.88 -22.72 -1.67
N THR A 200 -26.80 -23.34 -1.23
CA THR A 200 -26.38 -24.66 -1.74
C THR A 200 -27.39 -25.74 -1.34
N LEU A 201 -27.96 -25.65 -0.13
CA LEU A 201 -29.01 -26.55 0.36
C LEU A 201 -30.43 -26.17 -0.12
N ALA A 202 -30.60 -25.02 -0.78
CA ALA A 202 -31.90 -24.54 -1.21
C ALA A 202 -32.39 -25.25 -2.47
N ARG A 203 -33.63 -25.73 -2.43
CA ARG A 203 -34.36 -26.28 -3.57
C ARG A 203 -34.89 -25.13 -4.41
N ILE A 204 -34.48 -25.08 -5.68
CA ILE A 204 -34.89 -24.07 -6.66
C ILE A 204 -35.17 -24.81 -7.96
N GLU A 205 -36.43 -24.78 -8.39
CA GLU A 205 -36.87 -25.35 -9.65
C GLU A 205 -37.15 -24.23 -10.65
N PRO A 206 -36.68 -24.34 -11.90
CA PRO A 206 -35.85 -25.43 -12.44
C PRO A 206 -34.37 -25.39 -12.01
N PHE A 207 -33.70 -26.55 -11.99
CA PHE A 207 -32.36 -26.70 -11.42
C PHE A 207 -31.27 -25.81 -12.06
N TYR A 208 -31.38 -25.49 -13.35
CA TYR A 208 -30.42 -24.60 -14.01
C TYR A 208 -30.46 -23.18 -13.41
N GLU A 209 -31.61 -22.71 -12.92
CA GLU A 209 -31.72 -21.44 -12.19
C GLU A 209 -31.04 -21.54 -10.83
N SER A 210 -31.17 -22.69 -10.17
CA SER A 210 -30.46 -22.97 -8.91
C SER A 210 -28.95 -22.82 -9.07
N LEU A 211 -28.38 -23.46 -10.09
CA LEU A 211 -26.96 -23.39 -10.39
C LEU A 211 -26.52 -21.95 -10.70
N PHE A 212 -27.32 -21.21 -11.47
CA PHE A 212 -27.03 -19.82 -11.79
C PHE A 212 -27.01 -18.92 -10.54
N PHE A 213 -28.01 -19.01 -9.68
CA PHE A 213 -28.09 -18.19 -8.46
C PHE A 213 -26.99 -18.53 -7.46
N VAL A 214 -26.72 -19.82 -7.23
CA VAL A 214 -25.63 -20.27 -6.36
C VAL A 214 -24.30 -19.76 -6.91
N PHE A 215 -24.06 -19.87 -8.22
CA PHE A 215 -22.85 -19.37 -8.86
C PHE A 215 -22.68 -17.86 -8.67
N ILE A 216 -23.67 -17.06 -9.10
CA ILE A 216 -23.52 -15.59 -9.16
C ILE A 216 -23.43 -14.97 -7.77
N VAL A 217 -24.25 -15.45 -6.81
CA VAL A 217 -24.25 -14.91 -5.45
C VAL A 217 -22.98 -15.32 -4.72
N SER A 218 -22.57 -16.59 -4.82
CA SER A 218 -21.32 -17.04 -4.19
C SER A 218 -20.11 -16.32 -4.78
N TYR A 219 -20.09 -16.14 -6.10
CA TYR A 219 -19.04 -15.40 -6.80
C TYR A 219 -18.96 -13.96 -6.31
N LEU A 220 -20.08 -13.24 -6.30
CA LEU A 220 -20.12 -11.85 -5.86
C LEU A 220 -19.66 -11.70 -4.40
N LEU A 221 -20.18 -12.52 -3.49
CA LEU A 221 -19.85 -12.41 -2.06
C LEU A 221 -18.40 -12.79 -1.76
N LEU A 222 -17.89 -13.86 -2.36
CA LEU A 222 -16.49 -14.24 -2.20
C LEU A 222 -15.58 -13.20 -2.84
N PHE A 223 -15.90 -12.71 -4.04
CA PHE A 223 -15.12 -11.66 -4.68
C PHE A 223 -15.04 -10.40 -3.80
N LEU A 224 -16.17 -9.91 -3.27
CA LEU A 224 -16.18 -8.77 -2.36
C LEU A 224 -15.36 -9.03 -1.10
N LEU A 225 -15.51 -10.19 -0.47
CA LEU A 225 -14.74 -10.53 0.73
C LEU A 225 -13.22 -10.53 0.47
N PHE A 226 -12.78 -11.10 -0.65
CA PHE A 226 -11.37 -11.12 -1.03
C PHE A 226 -10.87 -9.73 -1.42
N LEU A 227 -11.68 -8.93 -2.11
CA LEU A 227 -11.34 -7.55 -2.49
C LEU A 227 -11.17 -6.66 -1.26
N ILE A 228 -12.10 -6.71 -0.31
CA ILE A 228 -12.01 -5.93 0.93
C ILE A 228 -10.73 -6.29 1.68
N ARG A 229 -10.41 -7.59 1.77
CA ARG A 229 -9.19 -8.06 2.45
C ARG A 229 -7.90 -7.63 1.75
N ASP A 230 -7.90 -7.57 0.42
CA ASP A 230 -6.73 -7.13 -0.36
C ASP A 230 -6.49 -5.63 -0.20
N LEU A 231 -7.57 -4.83 -0.18
CA LEU A 231 -7.52 -3.38 0.00
C LEU A 231 -7.19 -2.94 1.45
N ASP A 232 -7.37 -3.81 2.44
CA ASP A 232 -7.11 -3.53 3.87
C ASP A 232 -5.65 -3.16 4.15
N ASN A 233 -4.71 -3.76 3.40
CA ASN A 233 -3.28 -3.45 3.50
C ASN A 233 -2.72 -2.91 2.18
N PRO A 234 -2.88 -1.60 1.91
CA PRO A 234 -2.38 -0.96 0.68
C PRO A 234 -0.85 -0.97 0.54
N PHE A 235 -0.12 -1.27 1.62
CA PHE A 235 1.35 -1.35 1.66
C PHE A 235 1.84 -2.81 1.75
N GLY A 236 1.07 -3.74 1.18
CA GLY A 236 1.28 -5.19 1.20
C GLY A 236 2.40 -5.72 0.29
N TYR A 237 3.40 -4.93 -0.07
CA TYR A 237 4.46 -5.29 -1.05
C TYR A 237 5.25 -6.57 -0.73
N TYR A 238 5.21 -7.01 0.53
CA TYR A 238 5.88 -8.21 1.04
C TYR A 238 4.96 -9.43 1.08
N GLU A 239 3.68 -9.26 0.77
CA GLU A 239 2.67 -10.32 0.78
C GLU A 239 2.50 -10.91 -0.62
N VAL A 240 2.66 -12.23 -0.73
CA VAL A 240 2.53 -12.96 -2.01
C VAL A 240 1.13 -12.81 -2.62
N GLY A 241 0.13 -12.57 -1.76
CA GLY A 241 -1.28 -12.47 -2.11
C GLY A 241 -1.79 -11.07 -2.40
N SER A 242 -1.02 -10.00 -2.12
CA SER A 242 -1.45 -8.62 -2.34
C SER A 242 -1.52 -8.32 -3.83
N SER A 243 -2.65 -7.77 -4.28
CA SER A 243 -2.87 -7.42 -5.68
C SER A 243 -2.95 -5.90 -5.86
N GLU A 244 -3.75 -5.25 -5.03
CA GLU A 244 -4.05 -3.81 -5.02
C GLU A 244 -3.12 -3.05 -4.06
N ASP A 245 -1.81 -3.00 -4.37
CA ASP A 245 -0.86 -2.18 -3.61
C ASP A 245 -0.76 -0.75 -4.19
N VAL A 246 -0.58 0.25 -3.32
CA VAL A 246 -0.38 1.63 -3.77
C VAL A 246 0.96 1.80 -4.47
N SER A 247 1.01 2.67 -5.48
CA SER A 247 2.22 2.88 -6.28
C SER A 247 3.30 3.64 -5.50
N LEU A 248 4.50 3.06 -5.41
CA LEU A 248 5.68 3.72 -4.85
C LEU A 248 6.42 4.62 -5.84
N LYS A 249 5.95 4.70 -7.09
CA LYS A 249 6.63 5.45 -8.15
C LYS A 249 7.06 6.88 -7.77
N PRO A 250 6.25 7.72 -7.09
CA PRO A 250 6.70 9.05 -6.68
C PRO A 250 7.93 9.02 -5.76
N LEU A 251 7.97 8.03 -4.85
CA LEU A 251 9.11 7.82 -3.97
C LEU A 251 10.32 7.26 -4.72
N ASP A 252 10.11 6.35 -5.67
CA ASP A 252 11.17 5.80 -6.51
C ASP A 252 11.84 6.89 -7.36
N ASP A 253 11.03 7.74 -8.00
CA ASP A 253 11.50 8.87 -8.81
C ASP A 253 12.29 9.87 -7.94
N ALA A 254 11.79 10.18 -6.73
CA ALA A 254 12.50 11.01 -5.77
C ALA A 254 13.81 10.37 -5.30
N LEU A 255 13.84 9.06 -5.03
CA LEU A 255 15.05 8.35 -4.65
C LEU A 255 16.13 8.43 -5.75
N MET A 256 15.74 8.27 -7.01
CA MET A 256 16.65 8.43 -8.15
C MET A 256 17.24 9.85 -8.22
N ASP A 257 16.41 10.87 -8.01
CA ASP A 257 16.87 12.27 -7.95
C ASP A 257 17.84 12.52 -6.78
N LEU A 258 17.53 12.01 -5.59
CA LEU A 258 18.40 12.13 -4.42
C LEU A 258 19.75 11.43 -4.59
N VAL A 259 19.78 10.27 -5.26
CA VAL A 259 21.03 9.57 -5.61
C VAL A 259 21.88 10.44 -6.53
N LYS A 260 21.26 11.08 -7.51
CA LYS A 260 21.95 12.00 -8.42
C LYS A 260 22.51 13.21 -7.66
N ARG A 261 21.70 13.88 -6.84
CA ARG A 261 22.13 15.04 -6.04
C ARG A 261 23.28 14.73 -5.10
N ALA A 262 23.26 13.57 -4.45
CA ALA A 262 24.37 13.13 -3.60
C ALA A 262 25.67 12.94 -4.39
N SER A 263 25.56 12.41 -5.61
CA SER A 263 26.72 12.21 -6.51
C SER A 263 27.26 13.55 -7.02
N ASP A 264 26.37 14.46 -7.46
CA ASP A 264 26.72 15.80 -7.95
C ASP A 264 27.36 16.65 -6.84
N GLY A 265 26.86 16.57 -5.60
CA GLY A 265 27.43 17.25 -4.44
C GLY A 265 28.85 16.75 -4.10
N GLN A 266 29.11 15.45 -4.25
CA GLN A 266 30.46 14.93 -4.07
C GLN A 266 31.42 15.45 -5.16
N ALA A 267 30.97 15.48 -6.42
CA ALA A 267 31.77 15.97 -7.53
C ALA A 267 32.13 17.46 -7.42
N LEU A 268 31.23 18.29 -6.88
CA LEU A 268 31.50 19.71 -6.60
C LEU A 268 32.65 19.88 -5.59
N LEU A 269 32.65 19.08 -4.52
CA LEU A 269 33.75 19.10 -3.54
C LEU A 269 35.08 18.69 -4.17
N ASP A 270 35.07 17.64 -4.99
CA ASP A 270 36.29 17.14 -5.61
C ASP A 270 36.85 18.17 -6.62
N GLY A 271 35.97 18.86 -7.37
CA GLY A 271 36.35 19.92 -8.31
C GLY A 271 36.95 21.18 -7.66
N ASP A 272 36.42 21.62 -6.51
CA ASP A 272 36.98 22.75 -5.75
C ASP A 272 38.35 22.44 -5.12
N ILE A 273 38.60 21.17 -4.78
CA ILE A 273 39.92 20.75 -4.26
C ILE A 273 40.99 20.87 -5.35
N PHE A 274 40.67 20.58 -6.62
CA PHE A 274 41.61 20.70 -7.73
C PHE A 274 41.92 22.17 -8.10
N SER A 275 40.97 23.09 -7.97
CA SER A 275 41.19 24.52 -8.27
C SER A 275 42.02 25.24 -7.21
N MET A 276 41.94 24.81 -5.94
CA MET A 276 42.77 25.33 -4.85
C MET A 276 44.22 24.82 -4.87
N GLN A 277 44.52 23.69 -5.50
CA GLN A 277 45.90 23.17 -5.61
C GLN A 277 46.68 23.74 -6.80
N SER A 278 46.01 24.44 -7.72
CA SER A 278 46.63 25.05 -8.91
C SER A 278 46.90 26.56 -8.78
N SER A 279 46.73 27.13 -7.59
CA SER A 279 46.97 28.56 -7.28
C SER A 279 48.09 28.70 -6.26
#